data_AF-A0A833DEB5-F1
#
_entry.id   AF-A0A833DEB5-F1
#
_cell.length_a   1.000
_cell.length_b   1.000
_cell.length_c   1.000
_cell.angle_alpha   90.00
_cell.angle_beta   90.00
_cell.angle_gamma   90.00
#
_symmetry.space_group_name_H-M   'P 1'
#
loop_
_entity.id
_entity.type
_entity.pdbx_description
1 polymer ?
#
loop_
_entity_poly.entity_id
_entity_poly.type
_entity_poly.pdbx_seq_one_letter_code
_entity_poly.pdbx_strand_id
1 'polypeptide(L)'
;MESTIDQDCPICNSESGLTLIVHSSEIPYFGEHTEMTLVCDACGWRHTDFIPAEGRKATAWSFEVESSDHMSVRVVRSSSCTVRIVELGLEVEPGQNATGYISNI
;
A
#
# COMPACT_ATOMS: atom_id res chain seq x y z
N MET A 1 1.94 -6.12 -15.81
CA MET A 1 3.21 -6.15 -16.56
C MET A 1 4.30 -6.51 -15.57
N GLU A 2 5.21 -7.40 -15.96
CA GLU A 2 6.34 -7.81 -15.14
C GLU A 2 7.63 -7.49 -15.90
N SER A 3 8.61 -6.91 -15.21
CA SER A 3 9.92 -6.60 -15.78
C SER A 3 10.99 -6.64 -14.70
N THR A 4 12.24 -6.85 -15.09
CA THR A 4 13.38 -6.76 -14.17
C THR A 4 14.01 -5.37 -14.27
N ILE A 5 14.35 -4.78 -13.13
CA ILE A 5 15.09 -3.52 -13.03
C ILE A 5 16.48 -3.79 -12.46
N ASP A 6 17.46 -3.17 -13.10
CA ASP A 6 18.87 -3.25 -12.74
C ASP A 6 19.16 -2.30 -11.57
N GLN A 7 18.78 -2.75 -10.37
CA GLN A 7 18.97 -2.08 -9.09
C GLN A 7 19.30 -3.12 -8.01
N ASP A 8 20.25 -2.79 -7.15
CA ASP A 8 20.63 -3.66 -6.04
C ASP A 8 19.53 -3.72 -4.98
N CYS A 9 19.38 -4.89 -4.35
CA CYS A 9 18.42 -5.01 -3.26
C CYS A 9 18.85 -4.18 -2.04
N PRO A 10 18.00 -3.28 -1.49
CA PRO A 10 18.37 -2.45 -0.35
C PRO A 10 18.52 -3.23 0.97
N ILE A 11 18.09 -4.49 1.01
CA ILE A 11 18.14 -5.35 2.21
C ILE A 11 19.31 -6.32 2.19
N CYS A 12 19.52 -7.02 1.07
CA CYS A 12 20.57 -8.05 0.98
C CYS A 12 21.74 -7.67 0.05
N ASN A 13 21.67 -6.53 -0.64
CA ASN A 13 22.66 -6.06 -1.62
C ASN A 13 22.91 -7.03 -2.77
N SER A 14 21.92 -7.85 -3.13
CA SER A 14 22.00 -8.68 -4.34
C SER A 14 22.00 -7.79 -5.58
N GLU A 15 22.98 -8.00 -6.46
CA GLU A 15 23.15 -7.32 -7.76
C GLU A 15 22.33 -7.98 -8.89
N SER A 16 21.48 -8.96 -8.55
CA SER A 16 20.64 -9.69 -9.50
C SER A 16 19.52 -8.86 -10.13
N GLY A 17 19.39 -7.59 -9.74
CA GLY A 17 18.22 -6.76 -10.02
C GLY A 17 17.01 -7.08 -9.13
N LEU A 18 15.95 -6.31 -9.34
CA LEU A 18 14.66 -6.45 -8.68
C LEU A 18 13.58 -6.76 -9.72
N THR A 19 12.61 -7.60 -9.35
CA THR A 19 11.43 -7.85 -10.16
C THR A 19 10.39 -6.77 -9.88
N LEU A 20 10.00 -6.03 -10.91
CA LEU A 20 8.94 -5.02 -10.90
C LEU A 20 7.65 -5.59 -11.47
N ILE A 21 6.61 -5.59 -10.67
CA ILE A 21 5.25 -5.98 -11.06
C ILE A 21 4.39 -4.72 -11.05
N VAL A 22 3.80 -4.40 -12.20
CA VAL A 22 2.90 -3.26 -12.37
C VAL A 22 1.51 -3.74 -12.73
N HIS A 23 0.51 -3.32 -11.94
CA HIS A 23 -0.89 -3.65 -12.16
C HIS A 23 -1.74 -2.38 -12.09
N SER A 24 -2.41 -2.04 -13.19
CA SER A 24 -3.33 -0.91 -13.25
C SER A 24 -4.76 -1.43 -13.14
N SER A 25 -5.55 -0.83 -12.25
CA SER A 25 -6.96 -1.19 -12.08
C SER A 25 -7.78 0.01 -11.58
N GLU A 26 -9.10 -0.15 -11.56
CA GLU A 26 -10.02 0.86 -11.04
C GLU A 26 -10.68 0.32 -9.77
N ILE A 27 -10.67 1.13 -8.71
CA ILE A 27 -11.44 0.85 -7.49
C ILE A 27 -12.65 1.77 -7.47
N PRO A 28 -13.87 1.24 -7.25
CA PRO A 28 -15.06 2.05 -7.13
C PRO A 28 -14.86 3.23 -6.17
N TYR A 29 -15.23 4.44 -6.60
CA TYR A 29 -15.14 5.71 -5.84
C TYR A 29 -13.72 6.22 -5.55
N PHE A 30 -12.68 5.37 -5.67
CA PHE A 30 -11.28 5.79 -5.58
C PHE A 30 -10.72 6.17 -6.96
N GLY A 31 -11.19 5.53 -8.02
CA GLY A 31 -10.78 5.76 -9.40
C GLY A 31 -9.65 4.85 -9.85
N GLU A 32 -9.07 5.19 -11.00
CA GLU A 32 -7.94 4.47 -11.58
C GLU A 32 -6.67 4.66 -10.74
N HIS A 33 -5.95 3.56 -10.57
CA HIS A 33 -4.67 3.55 -9.87
C HIS A 33 -3.75 2.49 -10.46
N THR A 34 -2.46 2.68 -10.21
CA THR A 34 -1.41 1.73 -10.57
C THR A 34 -0.72 1.26 -9.31
N GLU A 35 -0.79 -0.04 -9.06
CA GLU A 35 0.00 -0.74 -8.05
C GLU A 35 1.36 -1.12 -8.66
N MET A 36 2.43 -0.78 -7.97
CA MET A 36 3.80 -1.14 -8.33
C MET A 36 4.42 -1.92 -7.18
N THR A 37 4.87 -3.14 -7.44
CA THR A 37 5.54 -3.99 -6.45
C THR A 37 6.96 -4.32 -6.92
N LEU A 38 7.94 -4.01 -6.07
CA LEU A 38 9.32 -4.48 -6.17
C LEU A 38 9.48 -5.76 -5.37
N VAL A 39 10.14 -6.76 -5.94
CA VAL A 39 10.46 -8.03 -5.28
C VAL A 39 11.93 -8.35 -5.49
N CYS A 40 12.64 -8.71 -4.41
CA CYS A 40 13.97 -9.30 -4.51
C CYS A 40 13.85 -10.82 -4.46
N ASP A 41 14.24 -11.51 -5.53
CA ASP A 41 14.17 -12.97 -5.60
C ASP A 41 15.21 -13.67 -4.71
N ALA A 42 16.26 -12.96 -4.29
CA ALA A 42 17.31 -13.51 -3.44
C ALA A 42 16.94 -13.57 -1.95
N CYS A 43 16.21 -12.57 -1.43
CA CYS A 43 15.87 -12.49 0.00
C CYS A 43 14.37 -12.36 0.30
N GLY A 44 13.53 -12.20 -0.72
CA GLY A 44 12.08 -12.05 -0.57
C GLY A 44 11.62 -10.66 -0.12
N TRP A 45 12.52 -9.67 -0.05
CA TRP A 45 12.12 -8.29 0.23
C TRP A 45 11.08 -7.82 -0.80
N ARG A 46 10.01 -7.19 -0.31
CA ARG A 46 8.90 -6.71 -1.12
C ARG A 46 8.55 -5.28 -0.72
N HIS A 47 8.37 -4.42 -1.72
CA HIS A 47 7.90 -3.05 -1.51
C HIS A 47 6.81 -2.73 -2.52
N THR A 48 5.62 -2.39 -2.02
CA THR A 48 4.45 -2.08 -2.86
C THR A 48 4.07 -0.62 -2.67
N ASP A 49 3.86 0.08 -3.78
CA ASP A 49 3.35 1.44 -3.80
C ASP A 49 2.09 1.55 -4.67
N PHE A 50 1.23 2.50 -4.33
CA PHE A 50 -0.05 2.75 -4.98
C PHE A 50 -0.09 4.17 -5.51
N ILE A 51 -0.10 4.31 -6.84
CA ILE A 51 -0.07 5.60 -7.53
C ILE A 51 -1.46 5.85 -8.11
N PRO A 52 -2.27 6.76 -7.52
CA PRO A 52 -3.55 7.15 -8.11
C PRO A 52 -3.31 7.91 -9.42
N ALA A 53 -4.17 7.71 -10.42
CA ALA A 53 -4.09 8.41 -11.70
C ALA A 53 -4.36 9.92 -11.54
N GLU A 54 -5.25 10.27 -10.61
CA GLU A 54 -5.56 11.66 -10.26
C GLU A 54 -4.87 12.06 -8.95
N GLY A 55 -4.17 13.20 -8.98
CA GLY A 55 -3.57 13.79 -7.78
C GLY A 55 -4.65 14.23 -6.79
N ARG A 56 -4.79 13.52 -5.67
CA ARG A 56 -5.65 13.92 -4.55
C ARG A 56 -4.83 14.59 -3.45
N LYS A 57 -5.42 15.58 -2.77
CA LYS A 57 -4.82 16.16 -1.56
C LYS A 57 -4.82 15.13 -0.43
N ALA A 58 -3.90 15.28 0.52
CA ALA A 58 -3.94 14.51 1.76
C ALA A 58 -5.31 14.70 2.44
N THR A 59 -5.94 13.60 2.84
CA THR A 59 -7.26 13.57 3.47
C THR A 59 -7.23 12.67 4.69
N ALA A 60 -8.18 12.90 5.60
CA ALA A 60 -8.45 12.04 6.73
C ALA A 60 -9.91 11.57 6.66
N TRP A 61 -10.16 10.34 7.05
CA TRP A 61 -11.48 9.72 7.05
C TRP A 61 -11.74 9.10 8.41
N SER A 62 -12.99 9.20 8.88
CA SER A 62 -13.47 8.56 10.11
C SER A 62 -14.70 7.73 9.77
N PHE A 63 -14.79 6.53 10.33
CA PHE A 63 -15.89 5.61 10.09
C PHE A 63 -16.24 4.89 11.39
N GLU A 64 -17.53 4.88 11.74
CA GLU A 64 -18.04 4.20 12.93
C GLU A 64 -18.47 2.77 12.57
N VAL A 65 -17.93 1.79 13.30
CA VAL A 65 -18.18 0.35 13.05
C VAL A 65 -19.34 -0.10 13.94
N GLU A 66 -20.55 -0.14 13.38
CA GLU A 66 -21.77 -0.49 14.11
C GLU A 66 -22.21 -1.96 13.96
N SER A 67 -21.70 -2.68 12.95
CA SER A 67 -22.12 -4.05 12.63
C SER A 67 -20.99 -4.90 12.04
N SER A 68 -21.15 -6.22 12.05
CA SER A 68 -20.21 -7.16 11.43
C SER A 68 -20.10 -6.97 9.91
N ASP A 69 -21.16 -6.47 9.27
CA ASP A 69 -21.17 -6.26 7.81
C ASP A 69 -20.18 -5.18 7.40
N HIS A 70 -19.85 -4.25 8.32
CA HIS A 70 -18.84 -3.21 8.09
C HIS A 70 -17.42 -3.77 7.95
N MET A 71 -17.15 -5.02 8.36
CA MET A 71 -15.86 -5.68 8.11
C MET A 71 -15.57 -5.89 6.61
N SER A 72 -16.54 -5.65 5.73
CA SER A 72 -16.35 -5.69 4.27
C SER A 72 -16.01 -4.32 3.65
N VAL A 73 -16.08 -3.23 4.43
CA VAL A 73 -15.78 -1.88 3.96
C VAL A 73 -14.33 -1.81 3.51
N ARG A 74 -14.11 -1.42 2.26
CA ARG A 74 -12.77 -1.31 1.67
C ARG A 74 -12.05 -0.08 2.19
N VAL A 75 -10.79 -0.26 2.57
CA VAL A 75 -9.88 0.78 3.05
C VAL A 75 -8.70 0.86 2.10
N VAL A 76 -8.47 2.02 1.52
CA VAL A 76 -7.25 2.34 0.76
C VAL A 76 -6.37 3.21 1.65
N ARG A 77 -5.17 2.73 1.95
CA ARG A 77 -4.24 3.39 2.89
C ARG A 77 -2.94 3.72 2.17
N SER A 78 -2.48 4.97 2.28
CA SER A 78 -1.17 5.39 1.76
C SER A 78 -0.04 4.94 2.68
N SER A 79 1.19 4.86 2.15
CA SER A 79 2.41 4.60 2.94
C SER A 79 2.62 5.58 4.10
N SER A 80 2.14 6.82 3.97
CA SER A 80 2.25 7.90 4.95
C SER A 80 1.05 8.04 5.90
N CYS A 81 0.04 7.18 5.81
CA CYS A 81 -1.20 7.31 6.58
C CYS A 81 -1.06 6.73 8.00
N THR A 82 -1.54 7.49 8.98
CA THR A 82 -1.74 7.07 10.38
C THR A 82 -3.15 6.52 10.56
N VAL A 83 -3.27 5.37 11.22
CA VAL A 83 -4.55 4.71 11.55
C VAL A 83 -4.81 4.82 13.04
N ARG A 84 -6.05 5.12 13.45
CA ARG A 84 -6.45 5.30 14.86
C ARG A 84 -7.73 4.54 15.18
N ILE A 85 -7.79 3.92 16.35
CA ILE A 85 -9.01 3.42 16.98
C ILE A 85 -9.18 4.19 18.28
N VAL A 86 -10.02 5.22 18.24
CA VAL A 86 -10.10 6.27 19.26
C VAL A 86 -10.61 5.71 20.58
N GLU A 87 -11.60 4.83 20.54
CA GLU A 87 -12.25 4.21 21.69
C GLU A 87 -11.30 3.31 22.48
N LEU A 88 -10.32 2.72 21.79
CA LEU A 88 -9.29 1.86 22.38
C LEU A 88 -7.99 2.62 22.69
N GLY A 89 -7.89 3.89 22.29
CA GLY A 89 -6.65 4.67 22.42
C GLY A 89 -5.48 4.09 21.61
N LEU A 90 -5.77 3.40 20.50
CA LEU A 90 -4.75 2.77 19.65
C LEU A 90 -4.42 3.66 18.45
N GLU A 91 -3.13 3.76 18.13
CA GLU A 91 -2.62 4.49 16.97
C GLU A 91 -1.48 3.71 16.31
N VAL A 92 -1.47 3.71 14.98
CA VAL A 92 -0.39 3.16 14.15
C VAL A 92 0.10 4.24 13.21
N GLU A 93 1.28 4.77 13.49
CA GLU A 93 1.98 5.71 12.63
C GLU A 93 2.81 4.98 11.56
N PRO A 94 3.00 5.59 10.38
CA PRO A 94 3.84 5.00 9.33
C PRO A 94 5.32 4.95 9.75
N GLY A 95 5.93 3.77 9.64
CA GLY A 95 7.38 3.59 9.77
C GLY A 95 8.14 3.80 8.45
N GLN A 96 9.48 3.68 8.48
CA GLN A 96 10.34 3.84 7.29
C GLN A 96 10.00 2.88 6.13
N ASN A 97 9.52 1.68 6.45
CA ASN A 97 9.16 0.66 5.45
C ASN A 97 7.64 0.55 5.25
N ALA A 98 6.88 1.57 5.62
CA ALA A 98 5.42 1.55 5.46
C ALA A 98 5.04 1.58 3.98
N THR A 99 4.27 0.60 3.54
CA THR A 99 3.74 0.52 2.17
C THR A 99 2.28 0.95 2.15
N GLY A 100 1.84 1.45 0.99
CA GLY A 100 0.42 1.56 0.72
C GLY A 100 -0.21 0.17 0.58
N TYR A 101 -1.49 0.04 0.90
CA TYR A 101 -2.23 -1.20 0.66
C TYR A 101 -3.73 -0.92 0.56
N ILE A 102 -4.44 -1.91 0.01
CA ILE A 102 -5.89 -1.93 -0.01
C ILE A 102 -6.35 -3.15 0.78
N SER A 103 -7.13 -2.90 1.83
CA SER A 103 -7.70 -3.93 2.70
C SER A 103 -9.19 -3.68 2.89
N ASN A 104 -9.79 -4.46 3.76
CA ASN A 104 -11.01 -4.13 4.48
C ASN A 104 -10.70 -3.70 5.93
N ILE A 105 -11.72 -3.26 6.66
CA ILE A 105 -11.68 -3.05 8.13
C ILE A 105 -11.30 -4.36 8.83
#